data_AF-A0A7G6WHC4-F1
#
_entry.id   AF-A0A7G6WHC4-F1
#
_cell.length_a   1.000
_cell.length_b   1.000
_cell.length_c   1.000
_cell.angle_alpha   90.00
_cell.angle_beta   90.00
_cell.angle_gamma   90.00
#
_symmetry.space_group_name_H-M   'P 1'
#
loop_
_entity.id
_entity.type
_entity.pdbx_description
1 polymer ?
#
loop_
_entity_poly.entity_id
_entity_poly.type
_entity_poly.pdbx_seq_one_letter_code
_entity_poly.pdbx_strand_id
1 'polypeptide(L)'
;MKMPDTGSPPPILGLEVVTAAMVPLVGGKAANLGELLAAGLPVPDGFCLTTEAYREATAGTGARASSQTHSNRPPASPRCSTWTTPNTCSAPASSQ
;
A
#
# COMPACT_ATOMS: atom_id res chain seq x y z
N MET A 1 28.51 -2.47 -18.82
CA MET A 1 27.30 -2.10 -18.05
C MET A 1 27.68 -0.94 -17.16
N LYS A 2 27.10 0.24 -17.35
CA LYS A 2 27.44 1.45 -16.59
C LYS A 2 26.98 1.24 -15.15
N MET A 3 27.90 1.13 -14.20
CA MET A 3 27.54 1.21 -12.78
C MET A 3 27.23 2.69 -12.51
N PRO A 4 26.04 3.07 -12.06
CA PRO A 4 25.79 4.43 -11.65
C PRO A 4 26.51 4.67 -10.32
N ASP A 5 27.58 5.45 -10.36
CA ASP A 5 28.12 6.11 -9.17
C ASP A 5 27.08 7.15 -8.68
N THR A 6 27.03 7.42 -7.37
CA THR A 6 26.49 8.63 -6.69
C THR A 6 25.34 8.37 -5.72
N GLY A 7 25.62 8.41 -4.41
CA GLY A 7 24.75 8.92 -3.32
C GLY A 7 23.30 8.45 -3.15
N SER A 8 22.80 7.58 -4.03
CA SER A 8 21.41 7.14 -4.08
C SER A 8 21.28 5.86 -3.25
N PRO A 9 20.20 5.71 -2.45
CA PRO A 9 19.97 4.49 -1.69
C PRO A 9 19.94 3.27 -2.64
N PRO A 10 20.42 2.11 -2.17
CA PRO A 10 20.50 0.91 -3.00
C PRO A 10 19.12 0.59 -3.59
N PRO A 11 19.02 0.22 -4.88
CA PRO A 11 17.73 0.04 -5.55
C PRO A 11 16.92 -1.13 -5.00
N ILE A 12 17.62 -2.09 -4.37
CA ILE A 12 17.06 -3.28 -3.75
C ILE A 12 17.43 -3.25 -2.27
N LEU A 13 16.46 -3.50 -1.41
CA LEU A 13 16.65 -3.59 0.03
C LEU A 13 16.07 -4.90 0.56
N GLY A 14 16.82 -5.62 1.39
CA GLY A 14 16.34 -6.84 2.03
C GLY A 14 15.25 -6.51 3.05
N LEU A 15 14.22 -7.35 3.16
CA LEU A 15 13.13 -7.12 4.12
C LEU A 15 13.62 -7.15 5.57
N GLU A 16 14.74 -7.80 5.85
CA GLU A 16 15.36 -7.92 7.17
C GLU A 16 15.96 -6.60 7.69
N VAL A 17 16.29 -5.65 6.81
CA VAL A 17 16.83 -4.33 7.19
C VAL A 17 15.80 -3.20 7.08
N VAL A 18 14.59 -3.51 6.63
CA VAL A 18 13.50 -2.55 6.47
C VAL A 18 12.84 -2.27 7.82
N THR A 19 12.65 -0.99 8.14
CA THR A 19 11.94 -0.54 9.36
C THR A 19 10.79 0.40 9.02
N ALA A 20 9.88 0.63 9.97
CA ALA A 20 8.78 1.58 9.83
C ALA A 20 9.23 3.02 9.49
N ALA A 21 10.46 3.40 9.83
CA ALA A 21 11.01 4.71 9.48
C ALA A 21 11.29 4.86 7.96
N MET A 22 11.42 3.75 7.23
CA MET A 22 11.78 3.73 5.81
C MET A 22 10.56 3.81 4.88
N VAL A 23 9.36 4.11 5.38
CA VAL A 23 8.14 4.30 4.58
C VAL A 23 8.33 5.26 3.39
N PRO A 24 9.04 6.42 3.50
CA PRO A 24 9.28 7.30 2.35
C PRO A 24 10.14 6.67 1.26
N LEU A 25 10.96 5.67 1.63
CA LEU A 25 11.91 5.01 0.73
C LEU A 25 11.31 3.75 0.08
N VAL A 26 10.63 2.89 0.85
CA VAL A 26 10.16 1.56 0.38
C VAL A 26 8.64 1.43 0.31
N GLY A 27 7.89 2.43 0.81
CA GLY A 27 6.44 2.42 0.90
C GLY A 27 5.89 1.68 2.13
N GLY A 28 4.59 1.86 2.39
CA GLY A 28 3.95 1.37 3.62
C GLY A 28 3.84 -0.16 3.72
N LYS A 29 3.81 -0.89 2.60
CA LYS A 29 3.72 -2.36 2.61
C LYS A 29 5.04 -3.01 3.02
N ALA A 30 6.14 -2.58 2.41
CA ALA A 30 7.47 -3.07 2.73
C ALA A 30 7.83 -2.73 4.19
N ALA A 31 7.54 -1.51 4.63
CA ALA A 31 7.72 -1.10 6.02
C ALA A 31 6.95 -2.02 7.00
N ASN A 32 5.69 -2.34 6.70
CA ASN A 32 4.90 -3.26 7.55
C ASN A 32 5.48 -4.68 7.56
N LEU A 33 5.96 -5.18 6.42
CA LEU A 33 6.59 -6.51 6.37
C LEU A 33 7.91 -6.55 7.16
N GLY A 34 8.70 -5.49 7.12
CA GLY A 34 9.93 -5.37 7.92
C GLY A 34 9.64 -5.39 9.43
N GLU A 35 8.59 -4.69 9.89
CA GLU A 35 8.17 -4.73 11.30
C GLU A 35 7.69 -6.13 11.73
N LEU A 36 6.98 -6.85 10.85
CA LEU A 36 6.57 -8.23 11.13
C LEU A 36 7.78 -9.17 11.25
N LEU A 37 8.80 -8.97 10.41
CA LEU A 37 10.08 -9.68 10.49
C LEU A 37 10.82 -9.37 11.79
N ALA A 38 10.91 -8.10 12.16
CA ALA A 38 11.53 -7.65 13.41
C ALA A 38 10.79 -8.17 14.65
N ALA A 39 9.46 -8.31 14.57
CA ALA A 39 8.62 -8.91 15.61
C ALA A 39 8.69 -10.45 15.66
N GLY A 40 9.49 -11.09 14.79
CA GLY A 40 9.68 -12.53 14.78
C GLY A 40 8.50 -13.33 14.22
N LEU A 41 7.59 -12.69 13.48
CA LEU A 41 6.55 -13.41 12.75
C LEU A 41 7.13 -14.12 11.53
N PRO A 42 6.56 -15.27 11.12
CA PRO A 42 7.01 -15.99 9.94
C PRO A 42 6.64 -15.21 8.67
N VAL A 43 7.56 -14.38 8.21
CA VAL A 43 7.49 -13.70 6.91
C VAL A 43 8.42 -14.44 5.94
N PRO A 44 7.99 -14.67 4.69
CA PRO A 44 8.88 -15.25 3.67
C PRO A 44 10.10 -14.36 3.42
N ASP A 45 11.26 -14.99 3.21
CA ASP A 45 12.47 -14.29 2.78
C ASP A 45 12.20 -13.54 1.48
N GLY A 46 12.68 -12.30 1.38
CA GLY A 46 12.43 -11.46 0.23
C GLY A 46 13.11 -10.11 0.30
N PHE A 47 12.90 -9.33 -0.74
CA PHE A 47 13.43 -7.99 -0.89
C PHE A 47 12.35 -7.05 -1.42
N CYS A 48 12.56 -5.75 -1.21
CA CYS A 48 11.73 -4.70 -1.77
C CYS A 48 12.56 -3.79 -2.69
N LEU A 49 11.89 -3.16 -3.65
CA LEU A 49 12.49 -2.12 -4.48
C LEU A 49 12.26 -0.75 -3.81
N THR A 50 13.27 0.11 -3.88
CA THR A 50 13.09 1.49 -3.42
C THR A 50 12.20 2.27 -4.39
N THR A 51 11.53 3.28 -3.85
CA THR A 51 10.67 4.19 -4.61
C THR A 51 11.48 4.90 -5.69
N GLU A 52 12.75 5.23 -5.41
CA GLU A 52 13.61 5.86 -6.41
C GLU A 52 13.94 4.91 -7.57
N ALA A 53 14.30 3.66 -7.27
CA ALA A 53 14.51 2.65 -8.32
C ALA A 53 13.26 2.43 -9.19
N TYR A 54 12.07 2.45 -8.57
CA TYR A 54 10.81 2.37 -9.31
C TYR A 54 10.59 3.60 -10.20
N ARG A 55 10.90 4.82 -9.71
CA ARG A 55 10.77 6.07 -10.48
C ARG A 55 11.72 6.11 -11.67
N GLU A 56 12.97 5.71 -11.49
CA GLU A 56 13.94 5.61 -12.58
C GLU A 56 13.48 4.61 -13.64
N ALA A 57 13.01 3.44 -13.23
CA ALA A 57 12.53 2.40 -14.15
C ALA A 57 11.27 2.81 -14.93
N THR A 58 10.38 3.59 -14.30
CA THR A 58 9.12 4.03 -14.89
C THR A 58 9.18 5.39 -15.57
N ALA A 59 10.27 6.16 -15.45
CA ALA A 59 10.38 7.53 -15.98
C ALA A 59 10.10 7.66 -17.49
N GLY A 60 10.37 6.61 -18.27
CA GLY A 60 10.08 6.57 -19.73
C GLY A 60 8.75 5.94 -20.11
N THR A 61 8.06 5.31 -19.16
CA THR A 61 6.77 4.66 -19.35
C THR A 61 5.70 5.54 -18.73
N GLY A 62 4.62 5.90 -19.41
CA GLY A 62 3.56 6.76 -18.85
C GLY A 62 2.82 6.23 -17.60
N ALA A 63 3.37 5.25 -16.89
CA ALA A 63 2.93 4.72 -15.61
C ALA A 63 3.15 5.75 -14.49
N ARG A 64 2.35 6.82 -14.49
CA ARG A 64 2.15 7.58 -13.25
C ARG A 64 1.52 6.63 -12.25
N ALA A 65 2.24 6.33 -11.17
CA ALA A 65 1.68 5.61 -10.03
C ALA A 65 0.45 6.40 -9.53
N SER A 66 -0.73 6.03 -10.00
CA SER A 66 -1.98 6.43 -9.39
C SER A 66 -1.95 5.77 -8.02
N SER A 67 -1.56 6.53 -7.00
CA SER A 67 -1.76 6.15 -5.61
C SER A 67 -3.26 5.94 -5.45
N GLN A 68 -3.70 4.69 -5.64
CA GLN A 68 -5.05 4.28 -5.34
C GLN A 68 -5.23 4.56 -3.87
N THR A 69 -5.89 5.67 -3.56
CA THR A 69 -6.77 5.79 -2.42
C THR A 69 -7.80 4.66 -2.57
N HIS A 70 -7.41 3.41 -2.29
CA HIS A 70 -8.33 2.35 -2.00
C HIS A 70 -8.82 2.62 -0.58
N SER A 71 -9.57 3.72 -0.44
CA SER A 71 -10.40 3.90 0.72
C SER A 71 -11.44 2.81 0.64
N ASN A 72 -11.22 1.72 1.37
CA ASN A 72 -12.32 0.91 1.87
C ASN A 72 -13.10 1.67 2.96
N ARG A 73 -13.12 3.01 2.88
CA ARG A 73 -14.03 3.85 3.64
C ARG A 73 -15.35 3.74 2.89
N PRO A 74 -16.35 3.03 3.43
CA PRO A 74 -17.69 3.13 2.86
C PRO A 74 -18.04 4.62 2.76
N PRO A 75 -18.67 5.08 1.65
CA PRO A 75 -19.23 6.43 1.65
C PRO A 75 -20.09 6.51 2.91
N ALA A 76 -19.99 7.62 3.66
CA ALA A 76 -20.77 7.81 4.87
C ALA A 76 -22.25 7.64 4.52
N SER A 77 -22.80 6.44 4.72
CA SER A 77 -24.19 6.16 4.48
C SER A 77 -24.97 6.85 5.60
N PRO A 78 -26.07 7.54 5.30
CA PRO A 78 -26.99 7.96 6.34
C PRO A 78 -27.44 6.67 7.04
N ARG A 79 -27.27 6.60 8.36
CA ARG A 79 -27.56 5.44 9.21
C ARG A 79 -28.79 4.67 8.72
N CYS A 80 -28.59 3.54 8.07
CA CYS A 80 -29.65 2.57 7.80
C CYS A 80 -29.80 1.73 9.07
N SER A 81 -30.86 1.98 9.84
CA SER A 81 -30.99 1.49 11.22
C SER A 81 -31.53 0.06 11.36
N THR A 82 -31.93 -0.61 10.27
CA THR A 82 -32.46 -1.98 10.35
C THR A 82 -32.12 -2.78 9.10
N TRP A 83 -31.26 -3.78 9.26
CA TRP A 83 -30.94 -4.78 8.22
C TRP A 83 -31.91 -5.94 8.37
N THR A 84 -32.85 -6.11 7.43
CA THR A 84 -33.81 -7.22 7.48
C THR A 84 -33.36 -8.42 6.63
N THR A 85 -32.43 -8.24 5.67
CA THR A 85 -31.79 -9.33 4.89
C THR A 85 -30.44 -8.87 4.31
N PRO A 86 -29.51 -9.79 3.93
CA PRO A 86 -28.11 -9.47 3.59
C PRO A 86 -27.88 -8.64 2.31
N ASN A 87 -28.91 -8.28 1.54
CA ASN A 87 -28.70 -7.68 0.21
C ASN A 87 -29.87 -6.84 -0.34
N THR A 88 -30.81 -6.39 0.51
CA THR A 88 -31.86 -5.46 0.05
C THR A 88 -32.01 -4.29 1.01
N CYS A 89 -31.81 -3.07 0.51
CA CYS A 89 -32.15 -1.83 1.20
C CYS A 89 -33.59 -1.45 0.82
N SER A 90 -34.56 -1.76 1.69
CA SER A 90 -35.92 -1.26 1.49
C SER A 90 -36.04 0.13 2.13
N ALA A 91 -36.27 1.16 1.31
CA ALA A 91 -36.73 2.45 1.81
C ALA A 91 -38.12 2.28 2.47
N PRO A 92 -38.48 3.06 3.50
CA PRO A 92 -39.86 3.07 3.97
C PRO A 92 -40.75 3.52 2.81
N ALA A 93 -41.75 2.70 2.48
CA ALA A 93 -42.77 3.03 1.52
C ALA A 93 -43.38 4.38 1.92
N SER A 94 -43.24 5.38 1.06
CA SER A 94 -43.92 6.67 1.18
C SER A 94 -45.42 6.41 1.22
N SER A 95 -45.99 6.35 2.42
CA SER A 95 -47.43 6.51 2.62
C SER A 95 -47.69 8.02 2.61
N GLN A 96 -48.67 8.43 1.81
CA GLN A 96 -49.14 9.82 1.74
C GLN A 96 -49.49 10.40 3.11
#